data_AF-A0A848VK07-F1
#
_entry.id   AF-A0A848VK07-F1
#
_cell.length_a   1.000
_cell.length_b   1.000
_cell.length_c   1.000
_cell.angle_alpha   90.00
_cell.angle_beta   90.00
_cell.angle_gamma   90.00
#
_symmetry.space_group_name_H-M   'P 1'
#
loop_
_entity.id
_entity.type
_entity.pdbx_description
1 polymer ?
#
loop_
_entity_poly.entity_id
_entity_poly.type
_entity_poly.pdbx_seq_one_letter_code
_entity_poly.pdbx_strand_id
1 'polypeptide(L)'
;VFFAIAFVVGLRVIPWIGQKMVNAGRGQAFTVIILIGLVYAEGAHLAGMHGILGAFLAGLFLRDSVIGRTLKTEIMGLVKDASVGFLAPIFFVTAGFAVSLDVIWREPGLLLAVIGLATLGKVVGTALFYLPTGHGWREGVVLGAAMNGRGAVEIIIAQIGLTMGLITQDIFSVLVFMAIATTATVPVFLKLGSDWLRRRGELARTSEDRDQTLIIGAGPLARALATTIPNATLVDRNAAHCEDAARVGLSAVNGDALDERVLAEAGAAQAKAVITLTGNPEVDVLCAKLTRDTFLVPDIYLASYSTDGGGHAETVRHLGARTLFGGDVSLTEWDFRIERGTADVVTELVETDVKAQELLSGVQKAGVLVLAAEADGSSTPFHGSQEVQAGAKVSLLRDTATRPTDALSPLFAAAPVVDIASSMDLPAFLGATTSVLAPLVDETPESLASWISEREHVSSTVLERGIAIPHVRLPGQDKVALVMARSKEGISFPGESEPVHAAFLLATSDDKRGDHLRILAALARIVSSDSFIPEWLAAADSDRLRRLIETRYTMLDSTSTNSLA
;
A
#
# COMPACT_ATOMS: atom_id res chain seq x y z
N VAL A 1 -23.54 31.61 24.61
CA VAL A 1 -22.82 32.63 23.81
C VAL A 1 -21.36 32.23 23.57
N PHE A 2 -20.55 32.01 24.61
CA PHE A 2 -19.15 31.57 24.46
C PHE A 2 -18.97 30.40 23.50
N PHE A 3 -19.68 29.27 23.71
CA PHE A 3 -19.54 28.10 22.83
C PHE A 3 -19.82 28.41 21.37
N ALA A 4 -20.83 29.24 21.06
CA ALA A 4 -21.13 29.63 19.68
C ALA A 4 -20.00 30.47 19.07
N ILE A 5 -19.45 31.43 19.83
CA ILE A 5 -18.31 32.24 19.39
C ILE A 5 -17.07 31.37 19.21
N ALA A 6 -16.73 30.55 20.20
CA ALA A 6 -15.61 29.63 20.17
C ALA A 6 -15.71 28.66 18.99
N PHE A 7 -16.92 28.18 18.66
CA PHE A 7 -17.14 27.29 17.52
C PHE A 7 -16.96 28.01 16.18
N VAL A 8 -17.49 29.23 16.04
CA VAL A 8 -17.33 30.03 14.82
C VAL A 8 -15.87 30.44 14.61
N VAL A 9 -15.19 30.89 15.67
CA VAL A 9 -13.77 31.23 15.64
C VAL A 9 -12.94 29.97 15.34
N GLY A 10 -13.28 28.84 15.95
CA GLY A 10 -12.59 27.57 15.77
C GLY A 10 -12.69 27.03 14.35
N LEU A 11 -13.86 27.17 13.72
CA LEU A 11 -14.08 26.69 12.35
C LEU A 11 -13.60 27.66 11.26
N ARG A 12 -13.45 28.95 11.55
CA ARG A 12 -13.05 29.95 10.53
C ARG A 12 -11.67 30.56 10.74
N VAL A 13 -11.35 30.96 11.96
CA VAL A 13 -10.12 31.70 12.27
C VAL A 13 -8.94 30.75 12.43
N ILE A 14 -9.12 29.61 13.12
CA ILE A 14 -8.04 28.64 13.31
C ILE A 14 -7.54 28.05 11.98
N PRO A 15 -8.40 27.64 11.02
CA PRO A 15 -7.98 27.25 9.68
C PRO A 15 -7.17 28.31 8.94
N TRP A 16 -7.62 29.57 9.03
CA TRP A 16 -6.95 30.70 8.41
C TRP A 16 -5.56 30.96 9.00
N ILE A 17 -5.43 30.87 10.34
CA ILE A 17 -4.13 30.96 11.03
C ILE A 17 -3.23 29.79 10.60
N GLY A 18 -3.76 28.57 10.57
CA GLY A 18 -3.02 27.36 10.20
C GLY A 18 -2.43 27.41 8.79
N GLN A 19 -3.20 27.89 7.81
CA GLN A 19 -2.71 28.10 6.45
C GLN A 19 -1.53 29.08 6.37
N LYS A 20 -1.54 30.14 7.19
CA LYS A 20 -0.41 31.08 7.28
C LYS A 20 0.80 30.52 8.02
N MET A 21 0.60 29.49 8.84
CA MET A 21 1.63 28.84 9.64
C MET A 21 2.34 27.70 8.93
N VAL A 22 1.91 27.31 7.73
CA VAL A 22 2.55 26.23 6.95
C VAL A 22 4.05 26.49 6.74
N ASN A 23 4.46 27.75 6.62
CA ASN A 23 5.86 28.17 6.46
C ASN A 23 6.52 28.65 7.76
N ALA A 24 5.81 28.57 8.89
CA ALA A 24 6.33 29.03 10.17
C ALA A 24 7.30 28.01 10.77
N GLY A 25 8.37 28.50 11.40
CA GLY A 25 9.29 27.62 12.11
C GLY A 25 8.62 26.96 13.32
N ARG A 26 9.10 25.77 13.70
CA ARG A 26 8.59 24.95 14.81
C ARG A 26 8.28 25.74 16.09
N GLY A 27 9.18 26.65 16.49
CA GLY A 27 9.01 27.48 17.68
C GLY A 27 7.86 28.48 17.58
N GLN A 28 7.69 29.15 16.44
CA GLN A 28 6.59 30.09 16.21
C GLN A 28 5.25 29.38 16.26
N ALA A 29 5.18 28.21 15.63
CA ALA A 29 3.95 27.44 15.59
C ALA A 29 3.52 26.93 16.98
N PHE A 30 4.49 26.49 17.79
CA PHE A 30 4.25 26.17 19.19
C PHE A 30 3.67 27.36 19.97
N THR A 31 4.28 28.55 19.86
CA THR A 31 3.81 29.76 20.54
C THR A 31 2.38 30.11 20.16
N VAL A 32 2.03 30.06 18.87
CA VAL A 32 0.67 30.37 18.41
C VAL A 32 -0.36 29.39 18.97
N ILE A 33 -0.03 28.11 19.05
CA ILE A 33 -0.95 27.09 19.57
C ILE A 33 -1.21 27.27 21.06
N ILE A 34 -0.15 27.53 21.84
CA ILE A 34 -0.30 27.86 23.26
C ILE A 34 -1.14 29.14 23.43
N LEU A 35 -0.91 30.16 22.60
CA LEU A 35 -1.70 31.39 22.63
C LEU A 35 -3.19 31.13 22.33
N ILE A 36 -3.49 30.31 21.32
CA ILE A 36 -4.88 29.90 21.01
C ILE A 36 -5.50 29.20 22.22
N GLY A 37 -4.77 28.27 22.86
CA GLY A 37 -5.21 27.59 24.07
C GLY A 37 -5.53 28.55 25.21
N LEU A 38 -4.64 29.51 25.49
CA LEU A 38 -4.82 30.53 26.53
C LEU A 38 -5.99 31.48 26.23
N VAL A 39 -6.15 31.92 24.98
CA VAL A 39 -7.26 32.79 24.57
C VAL A 39 -8.61 32.10 24.75
N TYR A 40 -8.71 30.82 24.36
CA TYR A 40 -9.94 30.06 24.58
C TYR A 40 -10.18 29.79 26.07
N ALA A 41 -9.13 29.47 26.83
CA ALA A 41 -9.23 29.26 28.28
C ALA A 41 -9.72 30.52 29.01
N GLU A 42 -9.15 31.68 28.68
CA GLU A 42 -9.59 32.97 29.23
C GLU A 42 -10.99 33.32 28.77
N GLY A 43 -11.34 33.06 27.50
CA GLY A 43 -12.69 33.25 27.00
C GLY A 43 -13.73 32.40 27.76
N ALA A 44 -13.38 31.17 28.15
CA ALA A 44 -14.24 30.34 28.99
C ALA A 44 -14.35 30.92 30.40
N HIS A 45 -13.25 31.38 30.98
CA HIS A 45 -13.21 32.01 32.30
C HIS A 45 -14.08 33.28 32.37
N LEU A 46 -13.96 34.18 31.38
CA LEU A 46 -14.79 35.39 31.26
C LEU A 46 -16.28 35.08 31.09
N ALA A 47 -16.60 33.91 30.55
CA ALA A 47 -17.98 33.43 30.43
C ALA A 47 -18.50 32.73 31.71
N GLY A 48 -17.74 32.78 32.81
CA GLY A 48 -18.09 32.16 34.09
C GLY A 48 -17.91 30.64 34.12
N MET A 49 -17.20 30.07 33.14
CA MET A 49 -16.88 28.65 33.06
C MET A 49 -15.43 28.40 33.45
N HIS A 50 -15.10 27.14 33.70
CA HIS A 50 -13.73 26.78 34.01
C HIS A 50 -12.84 26.79 32.75
N GLY A 51 -11.62 27.34 32.85
CA GLY A 51 -10.71 27.55 31.71
C GLY A 51 -10.32 26.28 30.95
N ILE A 52 -10.35 25.11 31.60
CA ILE A 52 -10.10 23.80 30.97
C ILE A 52 -11.05 23.56 29.78
N LEU A 53 -12.32 23.97 29.89
CA LEU A 53 -13.29 23.80 28.80
C LEU A 53 -12.88 24.59 27.56
N GLY A 54 -12.34 25.80 27.75
CA GLY A 54 -11.77 26.59 26.67
C GLY A 54 -10.55 25.93 26.05
N ALA A 55 -9.57 25.54 26.86
CA ALA A 55 -8.37 24.85 26.39
C ALA A 55 -8.68 23.55 25.61
N PHE A 56 -9.67 22.77 26.08
CA PHE A 56 -10.15 21.58 25.39
C PHE A 56 -10.75 21.90 24.02
N LEU A 57 -11.61 22.93 23.93
CA LEU A 57 -12.18 23.38 22.65
C LEU A 57 -11.10 23.84 21.67
N ALA A 58 -10.10 24.60 22.15
CA ALA A 58 -8.96 24.98 21.32
C ALA A 58 -8.26 23.74 20.72
N GLY A 59 -7.99 22.72 21.54
CA GLY A 59 -7.43 21.44 21.09
C GLY A 59 -8.30 20.73 20.05
N LEU A 60 -9.62 20.73 20.22
CA LEU A 60 -10.57 20.08 19.29
C LEU A 60 -10.56 20.69 17.87
N PHE A 61 -10.26 21.98 17.76
CA PHE A 61 -10.18 22.70 16.48
C PHE A 61 -8.79 22.64 15.82
N LEU A 62 -7.75 22.24 16.56
CA LEU A 62 -6.40 22.02 16.02
C LEU A 62 -6.33 20.66 15.31
N ARG A 63 -6.78 20.61 14.05
CA ARG A 63 -6.85 19.39 13.21
C ARG A 63 -5.74 19.33 12.16
N ASP A 64 -5.45 18.12 11.69
CA ASP A 64 -4.39 17.80 10.71
C ASP A 64 -4.57 18.58 9.41
N SER A 65 -5.82 18.74 8.97
CA SER A 65 -6.19 19.48 7.77
C SER A 65 -5.90 20.98 7.83
N VAL A 66 -5.52 21.52 9.01
CA VAL A 66 -5.29 22.94 9.23
C VAL A 66 -3.79 23.29 9.26
N ILE A 67 -2.93 22.41 9.77
CA ILE A 67 -1.52 22.73 10.09
C ILE A 67 -0.53 21.87 9.29
N GLY A 68 -0.99 20.79 8.65
CA GLY A 68 -0.14 19.83 7.95
C GLY A 68 0.44 18.78 8.91
N ARG A 69 0.59 17.53 8.41
CA ARG A 69 0.88 16.35 9.25
C ARG A 69 2.24 16.42 9.96
N THR A 70 3.30 16.85 9.28
CA THR A 70 4.65 16.93 9.84
C THR A 70 4.73 17.95 10.99
N LEU A 71 4.23 19.17 10.73
CA LEU A 71 4.23 20.24 11.70
C LEU A 71 3.35 19.91 12.92
N LYS A 72 2.21 19.23 12.72
CA LYS A 72 1.37 18.70 13.81
C LYS A 72 2.16 17.74 14.71
N THR A 73 2.86 16.74 14.16
CA THR A 73 3.57 15.74 14.95
C THR A 73 4.66 16.38 15.80
N GLU A 74 5.45 17.29 15.22
CA GLU A 74 6.50 18.01 15.94
C GLU A 74 5.94 18.89 17.07
N ILE A 75 4.88 19.64 16.80
CA ILE A 75 4.25 20.51 17.79
C ILE A 75 3.57 19.70 18.89
N MET A 76 2.85 18.63 18.55
CA MET A 76 2.23 17.76 19.56
C MET A 76 3.28 17.14 20.47
N GLY A 77 4.46 16.79 19.93
CA GLY A 77 5.62 16.41 20.73
C GLY A 77 5.99 17.50 21.74
N LEU A 78 6.20 18.73 21.28
CA LEU A 78 6.54 19.87 22.16
C LEU A 78 5.46 20.18 23.20
N VAL A 79 4.18 20.16 22.81
CA VAL A 79 3.05 20.38 23.72
C VAL A 79 3.00 19.27 24.77
N LYS A 80 3.21 18.01 24.36
CA LYS A 80 3.29 16.88 25.29
C LYS A 80 4.48 17.04 26.24
N ASP A 81 5.66 17.39 25.74
CA ASP A 81 6.87 17.55 26.56
C ASP A 81 6.70 18.69 27.57
N ALA A 82 6.16 19.84 27.14
CA ALA A 82 5.88 20.97 28.02
C ALA A 82 4.76 20.64 29.03
N SER A 83 3.67 20.02 28.58
CA SER A 83 2.51 19.77 29.43
C SER A 83 2.73 18.61 30.39
N VAL A 84 3.15 17.45 29.89
CA VAL A 84 3.33 16.23 30.70
C VAL A 84 4.68 16.23 31.41
N GLY A 85 5.74 16.71 30.76
CA GLY A 85 7.09 16.72 31.32
C GLY A 85 7.35 17.85 32.33
N PHE A 86 6.66 18.99 32.21
CA PHE A 86 6.92 20.16 33.05
C PHE A 86 5.69 20.68 33.82
N LEU A 87 4.60 21.02 33.14
CA LEU A 87 3.44 21.66 33.78
C LEU A 87 2.64 20.72 34.69
N ALA A 88 2.41 19.47 34.27
CA ALA A 88 1.62 18.50 35.02
C ALA A 88 2.29 18.15 36.37
N PRO A 89 3.60 17.86 36.46
CA PRO A 89 4.28 17.67 37.74
C PRO A 89 4.10 18.86 38.70
N ILE A 90 4.26 20.09 38.20
CA ILE A 90 4.07 21.30 39.02
C ILE A 90 2.62 21.37 39.53
N PHE A 91 1.65 21.19 38.64
CA PHE A 91 0.23 21.18 38.99
C PHE A 91 -0.09 20.14 40.08
N PHE A 92 0.35 18.89 39.91
CA PHE A 92 0.08 17.82 40.86
C PHE A 92 0.82 17.99 42.19
N VAL A 93 2.04 18.54 42.18
CA VAL A 93 2.77 18.88 43.41
C VAL A 93 2.09 20.01 44.16
N THR A 94 1.66 21.07 43.47
CA THR A 94 0.92 22.18 44.09
C THR A 94 -0.40 21.70 44.69
N ALA A 95 -1.17 20.88 43.96
CA ALA A 95 -2.38 20.28 44.49
C ALA A 95 -2.09 19.36 45.69
N GLY A 96 -1.00 18.59 45.64
CA GLY A 96 -0.55 17.72 46.72
C GLY A 96 -0.19 18.49 48.00
N PHE A 97 0.43 19.67 47.90
CA PHE A 97 0.72 20.52 49.06
C PHE A 97 -0.53 21.07 49.75
N ALA A 98 -1.65 21.17 49.02
CA ALA A 98 -2.93 21.55 49.60
C ALA A 98 -3.61 20.37 50.34
N VAL A 99 -3.09 19.14 50.29
CA VAL A 99 -3.67 17.96 50.94
C VAL A 99 -3.15 17.78 52.35
N SER A 100 -4.05 17.49 53.29
CA SER A 100 -3.68 17.08 54.66
C SER A 100 -3.61 15.55 54.76
N LEU A 101 -2.45 15.02 55.14
CA LEU A 101 -2.27 13.57 55.38
C LEU A 101 -2.97 13.08 56.66
N ASP A 102 -3.32 13.99 57.57
CA ASP A 102 -3.97 13.66 58.86
C ASP A 102 -5.32 12.97 58.67
N VAL A 103 -5.98 13.23 57.53
CA VAL A 103 -7.29 12.67 57.18
C VAL A 103 -7.30 11.14 57.12
N ILE A 104 -6.16 10.50 56.84
CA ILE A 104 -6.03 9.04 56.82
C ILE A 104 -6.30 8.46 58.21
N TRP A 105 -5.87 9.16 59.26
CA TRP A 105 -6.03 8.73 60.64
C TRP A 105 -7.31 9.26 61.26
N ARG A 106 -7.71 10.47 60.89
CA ARG A 106 -8.87 11.15 61.44
C ARG A 106 -10.19 10.63 60.88
N GLU A 107 -10.26 10.41 59.58
CA GLU A 107 -11.48 10.04 58.84
C GLU A 107 -11.29 8.81 57.92
N PRO A 108 -10.71 7.69 58.41
CA PRO A 108 -10.47 6.50 57.58
C PRO A 108 -11.76 5.90 57.02
N GLY A 109 -12.85 5.98 57.79
CA GLY A 109 -14.16 5.47 57.39
C GLY A 109 -14.72 6.20 56.17
N LEU A 110 -14.64 7.54 56.17
CA LEU A 110 -15.07 8.36 55.03
C LEU A 110 -14.20 8.08 53.81
N LEU A 111 -12.88 8.04 53.98
CA LEU A 111 -11.94 7.76 52.88
C LEU A 111 -12.23 6.42 52.20
N LEU A 112 -12.33 5.33 52.98
CA LEU A 112 -12.61 4.00 52.45
C LEU A 112 -13.99 3.91 51.82
N ALA A 113 -15.00 4.56 52.41
CA ALA A 113 -16.35 4.59 51.87
C ALA A 113 -16.41 5.28 50.51
N VAL A 114 -15.75 6.44 50.36
CA VAL A 114 -15.73 7.17 49.07
C VAL A 114 -14.96 6.39 48.01
N ILE A 115 -13.80 5.80 48.35
CA ILE A 115 -13.04 4.95 47.42
C ILE A 115 -13.86 3.74 46.98
N GLY A 116 -14.47 3.03 47.93
CA GLY A 116 -15.29 1.86 47.68
C GLY A 116 -16.51 2.19 46.81
N LEU A 117 -17.25 3.25 47.16
CA LEU A 117 -18.41 3.69 46.40
C LEU A 117 -18.03 4.14 44.99
N ALA A 118 -16.94 4.91 44.85
CA ALA A 118 -16.45 5.35 43.54
C ALA A 118 -16.08 4.16 42.65
N THR A 119 -15.35 3.19 43.20
CA THR A 119 -14.88 2.01 42.46
C THR A 119 -16.04 1.08 42.09
N LEU A 120 -16.86 0.71 43.07
CA LEU A 120 -17.99 -0.20 42.86
C LEU A 120 -19.05 0.41 41.95
N GLY A 121 -19.38 1.69 42.14
CA GLY A 121 -20.34 2.39 41.29
C GLY A 121 -19.92 2.39 39.82
N LYS A 122 -18.62 2.59 39.54
CA LYS A 122 -18.06 2.53 38.18
C LYS A 122 -18.10 1.13 37.60
N VAL A 123 -17.65 0.13 38.37
CA VAL A 123 -17.61 -1.27 37.91
C VAL A 123 -19.02 -1.79 37.64
N VAL A 124 -19.92 -1.66 38.61
CA VAL A 124 -21.30 -2.16 38.50
C VAL A 124 -22.06 -1.39 37.42
N GLY A 125 -21.96 -0.06 37.40
CA GLY A 125 -22.61 0.75 36.38
C GLY A 125 -22.16 0.40 34.97
N THR A 126 -20.85 0.27 34.75
CA THR A 126 -20.30 -0.09 33.44
C THR A 126 -20.71 -1.51 33.05
N ALA A 127 -20.59 -2.49 33.94
CA ALA A 127 -20.97 -3.87 33.66
C ALA A 127 -22.47 -4.00 33.33
N LEU A 128 -23.34 -3.27 34.04
CA LEU A 128 -24.79 -3.28 33.80
C LEU A 128 -25.14 -2.72 32.40
N PHE A 129 -24.55 -1.60 32.00
CA PHE A 129 -24.78 -0.98 30.70
C PHE A 129 -24.02 -1.65 29.55
N TYR A 130 -22.99 -2.42 29.87
CA TYR A 130 -22.26 -3.23 28.90
C TYR A 130 -23.00 -4.54 28.57
N LEU A 131 -23.78 -5.09 29.51
CA LEU A 131 -24.48 -6.37 29.34
C LEU A 131 -25.32 -6.49 28.04
N PRO A 132 -26.07 -5.45 27.58
CA PRO A 132 -26.85 -5.51 26.35
C PRO A 132 -26.03 -5.67 25.06
N THR A 133 -24.70 -5.51 25.10
CA THR A 133 -23.84 -5.63 23.91
C THR A 133 -23.65 -7.08 23.46
N GLY A 134 -23.96 -8.07 24.30
CA GLY A 134 -23.76 -9.49 24.00
C GLY A 134 -22.32 -10.00 24.12
N HIS A 135 -21.35 -9.15 24.48
CA HIS A 135 -19.92 -9.49 24.58
C HIS A 135 -19.48 -10.01 25.97
N GLY A 136 -20.43 -10.25 26.87
CA GLY A 136 -20.19 -10.85 28.20
C GLY A 136 -19.98 -9.82 29.32
N TRP A 137 -20.58 -10.08 30.49
CA TRP A 137 -20.55 -9.17 31.65
C TRP A 137 -19.14 -8.91 32.21
N ARG A 138 -18.22 -9.84 31.95
CA ARG A 138 -16.84 -9.84 32.44
C ARG A 138 -15.99 -8.76 31.81
N GLU A 139 -16.13 -8.56 30.50
CA GLU A 139 -15.49 -7.46 29.80
C GLU A 139 -16.01 -6.12 30.33
N GLY A 140 -17.32 -6.03 30.58
CA GLY A 140 -17.93 -4.88 31.25
C GLY A 140 -17.35 -4.58 32.64
N VAL A 141 -16.99 -5.60 33.43
CA VAL A 141 -16.30 -5.45 34.72
C VAL A 141 -14.88 -4.92 34.53
N VAL A 142 -14.12 -5.44 33.57
CA VAL A 142 -12.75 -4.98 33.28
C VAL A 142 -12.76 -3.54 32.76
N LEU A 143 -13.69 -3.20 31.87
CA LEU A 143 -13.92 -1.83 31.40
C LEU A 143 -14.30 -0.90 32.54
N GLY A 144 -15.21 -1.34 33.43
CA GLY A 144 -15.60 -0.56 34.59
C GLY A 144 -14.44 -0.34 35.57
N ALA A 145 -13.53 -1.31 35.70
CA ALA A 145 -12.32 -1.16 36.48
C ALA A 145 -11.34 -0.18 35.83
N ALA A 146 -11.27 -0.15 34.49
CA ALA A 146 -10.48 0.81 33.72
C ALA A 146 -10.98 2.26 33.86
N MET A 147 -12.30 2.44 34.02
CA MET A 147 -12.94 3.76 34.19
C MET A 147 -12.63 4.44 35.54
N ASN A 148 -11.88 3.81 36.44
CA ASN A 148 -11.48 4.39 37.72
C ASN A 148 -10.39 5.46 37.60
N GLY A 149 -9.79 5.61 36.41
CA GLY A 149 -8.83 6.67 36.14
C GLY A 149 -9.45 8.04 36.40
N ARG A 150 -8.87 8.79 37.33
CA ARG A 150 -9.26 10.17 37.59
C ARG A 150 -8.26 11.13 36.96
N GLY A 151 -8.80 12.19 36.37
CA GLY A 151 -8.00 13.24 35.74
C GLY A 151 -7.81 14.44 36.65
N ALA A 152 -6.92 15.35 36.23
CA ALA A 152 -6.67 16.63 36.91
C ALA A 152 -7.94 17.46 37.19
N VAL A 153 -8.97 17.32 36.34
CA VAL A 153 -10.22 18.09 36.43
C VAL A 153 -10.92 17.93 37.78
N GLU A 154 -10.92 16.74 38.37
CA GLU A 154 -11.58 16.50 39.66
C GLU A 154 -10.91 17.27 40.80
N ILE A 155 -9.58 17.22 40.85
CA ILE A 155 -8.78 17.93 41.85
C ILE A 155 -9.01 19.43 41.73
N ILE A 156 -9.13 19.94 40.50
CA ILE A 156 -9.38 21.36 40.25
C ILE A 156 -10.77 21.77 40.75
N ILE A 157 -11.80 20.97 40.46
CA ILE A 157 -13.16 21.22 40.95
C ILE A 157 -13.19 21.19 42.49
N ALA A 158 -12.50 20.22 43.10
CA ALA A 158 -12.39 20.13 44.56
C ALA A 158 -11.67 21.36 45.14
N GLN A 159 -10.58 21.81 44.52
CA GLN A 159 -9.83 22.99 44.94
C GLN A 159 -10.71 24.26 44.87
N ILE A 160 -11.52 24.41 43.82
CA ILE A 160 -12.47 25.52 43.70
C ILE A 160 -13.53 25.43 44.79
N GLY A 161 -14.07 24.23 45.05
CA GLY A 161 -15.01 24.00 46.14
C GLY A 161 -14.41 24.41 47.49
N LEU A 162 -13.14 24.10 47.72
CA LEU A 162 -12.43 24.45 48.95
C LEU A 162 -12.24 25.97 49.07
N THR A 163 -11.80 26.66 48.01
CA THR A 163 -11.59 28.12 48.04
C THR A 163 -12.89 28.90 48.16
N MET A 164 -14.00 28.37 47.61
CA MET A 164 -15.34 28.92 47.81
C MET A 164 -15.95 28.57 49.18
N GLY A 165 -15.27 27.75 49.99
CA GLY A 165 -15.76 27.29 51.29
C GLY A 165 -16.92 26.29 51.21
N LEU A 166 -17.17 25.68 50.05
CA LEU A 166 -18.20 24.67 49.84
C LEU A 166 -17.83 23.32 50.44
N ILE A 167 -16.55 23.01 50.51
CA ILE A 167 -16.03 21.78 51.13
C ILE A 167 -14.95 22.12 52.16
N THR A 168 -14.83 21.28 53.17
CA THR A 168 -13.79 21.40 54.19
C THR A 168 -12.45 20.89 53.67
N GLN A 169 -11.37 21.26 54.35
CA GLN A 169 -10.02 20.75 54.10
C GLN A 169 -9.95 19.21 54.14
N ASP A 170 -10.73 18.60 55.04
CA ASP A 170 -10.79 17.15 55.19
C ASP A 170 -11.48 16.50 53.98
N ILE A 171 -12.61 17.04 53.52
CA ILE A 171 -13.31 16.55 52.32
C ILE A 171 -12.43 16.73 51.07
N PHE A 172 -11.78 17.88 50.93
CA PHE A 172 -10.83 18.11 49.85
C PHE A 172 -9.72 17.03 49.86
N SER A 173 -9.13 16.77 51.02
CA SER A 173 -8.07 15.78 51.18
C SER A 173 -8.58 14.37 50.85
N VAL A 174 -9.78 13.97 51.31
CA VAL A 174 -10.41 12.69 50.96
C VAL A 174 -10.61 12.55 49.45
N LEU A 175 -11.10 13.58 48.76
CA LEU A 175 -11.33 13.54 47.32
C LEU A 175 -10.02 13.39 46.54
N VAL A 176 -8.96 14.09 46.94
CA VAL A 176 -7.64 13.96 46.31
C VAL A 176 -7.03 12.58 46.56
N PHE A 177 -7.08 12.07 47.79
CA PHE A 177 -6.61 10.73 48.10
C PHE A 177 -7.38 9.66 47.35
N MET A 178 -8.70 9.79 47.26
CA MET A 178 -9.53 8.89 46.47
C MET A 178 -9.10 8.91 45.00
N ALA A 179 -8.92 10.09 44.40
CA ALA A 179 -8.51 10.21 43.01
C ALA A 179 -7.13 9.56 42.75
N ILE A 180 -6.16 9.73 43.66
CA ILE A 180 -4.84 9.08 43.56
C ILE A 180 -4.99 7.57 43.70
N ALA A 181 -5.70 7.10 44.73
CA ALA A 181 -5.85 5.68 45.01
C ALA A 181 -6.59 4.94 43.89
N THR A 182 -7.70 5.48 43.39
CA THR A 182 -8.47 4.85 42.30
C THR A 182 -7.73 4.91 40.97
N THR A 183 -6.88 5.92 40.75
CA THR A 183 -6.06 5.99 39.52
C THR A 183 -4.90 5.01 39.57
N ALA A 184 -4.25 4.85 40.73
CA ALA A 184 -3.16 3.90 40.93
C ALA A 184 -3.62 2.44 40.78
N THR A 185 -4.89 2.13 41.02
CA THR A 185 -5.42 0.78 40.84
C THR A 185 -5.68 0.43 39.37
N VAL A 186 -5.81 1.40 38.46
CA VAL A 186 -6.15 1.17 37.05
C VAL A 186 -5.17 0.23 36.34
N PRO A 187 -3.82 0.46 36.36
CA PRO A 187 -2.89 -0.44 35.66
C PRO A 187 -2.95 -1.87 36.21
N VAL A 188 -3.14 -2.00 37.53
CA VAL A 188 -3.23 -3.30 38.21
C VAL A 188 -4.51 -4.03 37.81
N PHE A 189 -5.66 -3.36 37.90
CA PHE A 189 -6.95 -3.96 37.54
C PHE A 189 -7.06 -4.25 36.04
N LEU A 190 -6.49 -3.40 35.19
CA LEU A 190 -6.41 -3.67 33.75
C LEU A 190 -5.59 -4.91 33.46
N LYS A 191 -4.39 -5.04 34.05
CA LYS A 191 -3.54 -6.21 33.84
C LYS A 191 -4.20 -7.50 34.34
N LEU A 192 -4.76 -7.47 35.57
CA LEU A 192 -5.46 -8.62 36.12
C LEU A 192 -6.72 -8.97 35.31
N GLY A 193 -7.45 -7.95 34.86
CA GLY A 193 -8.65 -8.10 34.04
C GLY A 193 -8.34 -8.65 32.65
N SER A 194 -7.31 -8.15 31.99
CA SER A 194 -6.86 -8.65 30.69
C SER A 194 -6.39 -10.10 30.79
N ASP A 195 -5.60 -10.44 31.81
CA ASP A 195 -5.14 -11.82 32.03
C ASP A 195 -6.31 -12.76 32.31
N TRP A 196 -7.30 -12.29 33.08
CA TRP A 196 -8.51 -13.04 33.39
C TRP A 196 -9.36 -13.32 32.15
N LEU A 197 -9.60 -12.31 31.31
CA LEU A 197 -10.33 -12.46 30.05
C LEU A 197 -9.55 -13.35 29.07
N ARG A 198 -8.22 -13.20 28.99
CA ARG A 198 -7.35 -14.00 28.12
C ARG A 198 -7.41 -15.49 28.47
N ARG A 199 -7.31 -15.84 29.76
CA ARG A 199 -7.43 -17.25 30.22
C ARG A 199 -8.78 -17.88 29.90
N ARG A 200 -9.82 -17.08 29.66
CA ARG A 200 -11.17 -17.52 29.35
C ARG A 200 -11.49 -17.46 27.85
N GLY A 201 -10.59 -16.93 27.02
CA GLY A 201 -10.85 -16.72 25.59
C GLY A 201 -11.91 -15.64 25.30
N GLU A 202 -12.19 -14.78 26.28
CA GLU A 202 -13.22 -13.74 26.23
C GLU A 202 -12.62 -12.35 25.94
N LEU A 203 -11.28 -12.24 25.89
CA LEU A 203 -10.61 -11.01 25.49
C LEU A 203 -10.69 -10.89 23.97
N ALA A 204 -11.21 -9.76 23.46
CA ALA A 204 -11.08 -9.41 22.05
C ALA A 204 -9.60 -9.52 21.65
N ARG A 205 -9.30 -10.45 20.73
CA ARG A 205 -7.91 -10.89 20.45
C ARG A 205 -7.02 -9.71 20.10
N THR A 206 -6.01 -9.46 20.93
CA THR A 206 -4.93 -8.51 20.66
C THR A 206 -4.17 -8.95 19.42
N SER A 207 -3.52 -8.03 18.70
CA SER A 207 -2.67 -8.32 17.53
C SER A 207 -1.58 -9.37 17.77
N GLU A 208 -1.23 -9.65 19.03
CA GLU A 208 -0.24 -10.66 19.44
C GLU A 208 -0.74 -12.11 19.37
N ASP A 209 -2.04 -12.36 19.51
CA ASP A 209 -2.62 -13.71 19.39
C ASP A 209 -3.02 -14.04 17.94
N ARG A 210 -2.74 -13.12 17.00
CA ARG A 210 -2.97 -13.28 15.57
C ARG A 210 -1.68 -13.71 14.90
N ASP A 211 -1.70 -14.83 14.18
CA ASP A 211 -0.53 -15.40 13.49
C ASP A 211 -0.76 -15.60 11.99
N GLN A 212 -2.02 -15.52 11.53
CA GLN A 212 -2.38 -15.72 10.13
C GLN A 212 -2.05 -14.48 9.28
N THR A 213 -1.62 -14.70 8.04
CA THR A 213 -1.56 -13.65 7.02
C THR A 213 -2.61 -13.92 5.94
N LEU A 214 -3.50 -12.97 5.71
CA LEU A 214 -4.50 -13.05 4.65
C LEU A 214 -3.94 -12.42 3.37
N ILE A 215 -3.98 -13.15 2.26
CA ILE A 215 -3.53 -12.65 0.95
C ILE A 215 -4.74 -12.63 0.02
N ILE A 216 -5.10 -11.44 -0.45
CA ILE A 216 -6.24 -11.23 -1.34
C ILE A 216 -5.72 -11.19 -2.77
N GLY A 217 -6.07 -12.21 -3.56
CA GLY A 217 -5.44 -12.61 -4.80
C GLY A 217 -4.66 -13.91 -4.63
N ALA A 218 -4.81 -14.85 -5.57
CA ALA A 218 -4.11 -16.13 -5.61
C ALA A 218 -3.38 -16.34 -6.94
N GLY A 219 -3.04 -15.26 -7.65
CA GLY A 219 -2.18 -15.29 -8.83
C GLY A 219 -0.77 -15.82 -8.56
N PRO A 220 0.03 -16.13 -9.59
CA PRO A 220 1.36 -16.74 -9.44
C PRO A 220 2.29 -16.01 -8.45
N LEU A 221 2.38 -14.69 -8.50
CA LEU A 221 3.20 -13.88 -7.58
C LEU A 221 2.62 -13.88 -6.16
N ALA A 222 1.30 -13.84 -6.00
CA ALA A 222 0.66 -13.96 -4.69
C ALA A 222 0.95 -15.32 -4.04
N ARG A 223 0.95 -16.40 -4.83
CA ARG A 223 1.35 -17.75 -4.37
C ARG A 223 2.83 -17.82 -4.03
N ALA A 224 3.71 -17.26 -4.86
CA ALA A 224 5.14 -17.19 -4.59
C ALA A 224 5.47 -16.40 -3.32
N LEU A 225 4.73 -15.33 -3.03
CA LEU A 225 4.83 -14.61 -1.76
C LEU A 225 4.29 -15.46 -0.60
N ALA A 226 3.14 -16.11 -0.78
CA ALA A 226 2.51 -16.93 0.26
C ALA A 226 3.40 -18.08 0.74
N THR A 227 4.23 -18.68 -0.14
CA THR A 227 5.17 -19.74 0.26
C THR A 227 6.31 -19.24 1.16
N THR A 228 6.58 -17.93 1.16
CA THR A 228 7.60 -17.30 2.01
C THR A 228 7.06 -16.83 3.35
N ILE A 229 5.73 -16.85 3.54
CA ILE A 229 5.06 -16.33 4.73
C ILE A 229 4.40 -17.49 5.50
N PRO A 230 4.69 -17.66 6.80
CA PRO A 230 4.03 -18.69 7.60
C PRO A 230 2.54 -18.39 7.77
N ASN A 231 1.73 -19.45 7.81
CA ASN A 231 0.27 -19.38 8.04
C ASN A 231 -0.45 -18.40 7.09
N ALA A 232 -0.05 -18.39 5.81
CA ALA A 232 -0.73 -17.62 4.78
C ALA A 232 -2.03 -18.32 4.31
N THR A 233 -3.09 -17.55 4.08
CA THR A 233 -4.33 -18.01 3.44
C THR A 233 -4.70 -17.07 2.31
N LEU A 234 -4.95 -17.62 1.13
CA LEU A 234 -5.26 -16.86 -0.07
C LEU A 234 -6.78 -16.77 -0.29
N VAL A 235 -7.25 -15.67 -0.87
CA VAL A 235 -8.65 -15.48 -1.27
C VAL A 235 -8.68 -15.01 -2.71
N ASP A 236 -9.33 -15.74 -3.61
CA ASP A 236 -9.46 -15.33 -5.02
C ASP A 236 -10.81 -15.77 -5.59
N ARG A 237 -11.36 -14.94 -6.48
CA ARG A 237 -12.61 -15.26 -7.19
C ARG A 237 -12.40 -16.31 -8.27
N ASN A 238 -11.18 -16.40 -8.82
CA ASN A 238 -10.81 -17.38 -9.83
C ASN A 238 -10.52 -18.74 -9.18
N ALA A 239 -11.41 -19.72 -9.42
CA ALA A 239 -11.27 -21.06 -8.88
C ALA A 239 -9.97 -21.76 -9.32
N ALA A 240 -9.50 -21.52 -10.54
CA ALA A 240 -8.25 -22.11 -11.04
C ALA A 240 -7.04 -21.64 -10.23
N HIS A 241 -7.00 -20.37 -9.82
CA HIS A 241 -5.93 -19.84 -8.98
C HIS A 241 -5.94 -20.47 -7.57
N CYS A 242 -7.14 -20.68 -7.00
CA CYS A 242 -7.29 -21.37 -5.72
C CYS A 242 -6.84 -22.84 -5.81
N GLU A 243 -7.17 -23.53 -6.90
CA GLU A 243 -6.72 -24.90 -7.16
C GLU A 243 -5.20 -24.99 -7.34
N ASP A 244 -4.58 -24.02 -8.04
CA ASP A 244 -3.13 -23.93 -8.17
C ASP A 244 -2.45 -23.71 -6.81
N ALA A 245 -3.03 -22.87 -5.94
CA ALA A 245 -2.55 -22.64 -4.58
C ALA A 245 -2.63 -23.92 -3.74
N ALA A 246 -3.74 -24.65 -3.81
CA ALA A 246 -3.91 -25.93 -3.13
C ALA A 246 -2.90 -26.98 -3.61
N ARG A 247 -2.55 -27.00 -4.90
CA ARG A 247 -1.53 -27.92 -5.47
C ARG A 247 -0.13 -27.72 -4.89
N VAL A 248 0.21 -26.51 -4.47
CA VAL A 248 1.49 -26.20 -3.80
C VAL A 248 1.38 -26.19 -2.26
N GLY A 249 0.28 -26.71 -1.71
CA GLY A 249 0.08 -26.87 -0.26
C GLY A 249 -0.36 -25.60 0.47
N LEU A 250 -0.80 -24.57 -0.24
CA LEU A 250 -1.30 -23.33 0.37
C LEU A 250 -2.80 -23.42 0.63
N SER A 251 -3.27 -22.80 1.72
CA SER A 251 -4.70 -22.66 2.02
C SER A 251 -5.29 -21.57 1.12
N ALA A 252 -6.38 -21.85 0.42
CA ALA A 252 -7.06 -20.88 -0.43
C ALA A 252 -8.59 -21.01 -0.33
N VAL A 253 -9.28 -19.88 -0.28
CA VAL A 253 -10.74 -19.77 -0.29
C VAL A 253 -11.17 -19.17 -1.63
N ASN A 254 -12.08 -19.85 -2.33
CA ASN A 254 -12.65 -19.34 -3.57
C ASN A 254 -13.86 -18.45 -3.27
N GLY A 255 -13.78 -17.17 -3.63
CA GLY A 255 -14.86 -16.22 -3.40
C GLY A 255 -14.47 -14.78 -3.67
N ASP A 256 -15.45 -13.87 -3.57
CA ASP A 256 -15.21 -12.44 -3.68
C ASP A 256 -14.75 -11.88 -2.33
N ALA A 257 -13.53 -11.32 -2.28
CA ALA A 257 -12.97 -10.74 -1.06
C ALA A 257 -13.69 -9.45 -0.60
N LEU A 258 -14.60 -8.89 -1.41
CA LEU A 258 -15.51 -7.83 -0.99
C LEU A 258 -16.74 -8.35 -0.21
N ASP A 259 -16.95 -9.67 -0.14
CA ASP A 259 -17.97 -10.28 0.71
C ASP A 259 -17.39 -10.62 2.09
N GLU A 260 -17.93 -10.00 3.15
CA GLU A 260 -17.51 -10.21 4.53
C GLU A 260 -17.57 -11.70 4.95
N ARG A 261 -18.49 -12.49 4.39
CA ARG A 261 -18.61 -13.92 4.72
C ARG A 261 -17.43 -14.72 4.18
N VAL A 262 -16.95 -14.39 2.99
CA VAL A 262 -15.77 -15.01 2.38
C VAL A 262 -14.52 -14.67 3.19
N LEU A 263 -14.38 -13.41 3.60
CA LEU A 263 -13.28 -12.99 4.48
C LEU A 263 -13.34 -13.69 5.84
N ALA A 264 -14.53 -13.84 6.43
CA ALA A 264 -14.71 -14.57 7.67
C ALA A 264 -14.34 -16.05 7.54
N GLU A 265 -14.76 -16.71 6.46
CA GLU A 265 -14.39 -18.10 6.12
C GLU A 265 -12.89 -18.25 5.93
N ALA A 266 -12.24 -17.29 5.27
CA ALA A 266 -10.79 -17.24 5.08
C ALA A 266 -10.01 -16.92 6.37
N GLY A 267 -10.69 -16.68 7.48
CA GLY A 267 -10.06 -16.44 8.78
C GLY A 267 -9.64 -15.00 9.03
N ALA A 268 -10.22 -13.99 8.34
CA ALA A 268 -9.84 -12.58 8.52
C ALA A 268 -9.86 -12.09 9.98
N ALA A 269 -10.70 -12.68 10.85
CA ALA A 269 -10.71 -12.39 12.29
C ALA A 269 -9.43 -12.83 13.04
N GLN A 270 -8.66 -13.79 12.48
CA GLN A 270 -7.39 -14.29 13.02
C GLN A 270 -6.19 -13.67 12.30
N ALA A 271 -6.42 -12.91 11.23
CA ALA A 271 -5.36 -12.31 10.42
C ALA A 271 -4.66 -11.17 11.16
N LYS A 272 -3.34 -11.32 11.33
CA LYS A 272 -2.43 -10.26 11.80
C LYS A 272 -2.11 -9.28 10.69
N ALA A 273 -1.95 -9.78 9.47
CA ALA A 273 -1.65 -8.99 8.30
C ALA A 273 -2.62 -9.31 7.16
N VAL A 274 -2.93 -8.30 6.36
CA VAL A 274 -3.56 -8.45 5.05
C VAL A 274 -2.64 -7.92 3.96
N ILE A 275 -2.52 -8.67 2.88
CA ILE A 275 -1.79 -8.31 1.67
C ILE A 275 -2.78 -8.37 0.50
N THR A 276 -2.82 -7.36 -0.36
CA THR A 276 -3.71 -7.36 -1.53
C THR A 276 -2.90 -7.32 -2.82
N LEU A 277 -3.15 -8.30 -3.69
CA LEU A 277 -2.47 -8.58 -4.95
C LEU A 277 -3.48 -9.05 -6.01
N THR A 278 -4.59 -8.33 -6.17
CA THR A 278 -5.63 -8.71 -7.13
C THR A 278 -5.33 -8.30 -8.58
N GLY A 279 -4.30 -7.47 -8.80
CA GLY A 279 -4.05 -6.85 -10.11
C GLY A 279 -4.90 -5.61 -10.37
N ASN A 280 -5.79 -5.24 -9.45
CA ASN A 280 -6.65 -4.06 -9.57
C ASN A 280 -6.50 -3.17 -8.31
N PRO A 281 -5.90 -1.97 -8.43
CA PRO A 281 -5.66 -1.09 -7.29
C PRO A 281 -6.93 -0.66 -6.54
N GLU A 282 -8.04 -0.45 -7.23
CA GLU A 282 -9.29 -0.07 -6.57
C GLU A 282 -9.86 -1.19 -5.72
N VAL A 283 -9.83 -2.43 -6.23
CA VAL A 283 -10.28 -3.62 -5.49
C VAL A 283 -9.35 -3.87 -4.30
N ASP A 284 -8.03 -3.75 -4.49
CA ASP A 284 -7.04 -3.90 -3.41
C ASP A 284 -7.31 -2.92 -2.25
N VAL A 285 -7.53 -1.65 -2.56
CA VAL A 285 -7.87 -0.62 -1.58
C VAL A 285 -9.17 -0.94 -0.84
N LEU A 286 -10.21 -1.34 -1.57
CA LEU A 286 -11.52 -1.68 -0.97
C LEU A 286 -11.42 -2.89 -0.05
N CYS A 287 -10.74 -3.94 -0.47
CA CYS A 287 -10.48 -5.15 0.29
C CYS A 287 -9.67 -4.87 1.56
N ALA A 288 -8.61 -4.06 1.47
CA ALA A 288 -7.81 -3.63 2.61
C ALA A 288 -8.62 -2.79 3.61
N LYS A 289 -9.48 -1.90 3.11
CA LYS A 289 -10.39 -1.13 3.96
C LYS A 289 -11.40 -2.02 4.67
N LEU A 290 -12.03 -2.95 3.96
CA LEU A 290 -13.02 -3.86 4.52
C LEU A 290 -12.43 -4.76 5.61
N THR A 291 -11.25 -5.32 5.37
CA THR A 291 -10.52 -6.14 6.36
C THR A 291 -10.11 -5.34 7.59
N ARG A 292 -9.67 -4.09 7.40
CA ARG A 292 -9.35 -3.19 8.52
C ARG A 292 -10.57 -2.81 9.35
N ASP A 293 -11.62 -2.31 8.70
CA ASP A 293 -12.75 -1.69 9.39
C ASP A 293 -13.64 -2.75 10.06
N THR A 294 -13.76 -3.93 9.46
CA THR A 294 -14.66 -5.00 9.93
C THR A 294 -13.96 -6.01 10.84
N PHE A 295 -12.75 -6.44 10.47
CA PHE A 295 -12.02 -7.50 11.19
C PHE A 295 -10.84 -6.97 12.02
N LEU A 296 -10.63 -5.65 12.02
CA LEU A 296 -9.62 -4.96 12.81
C LEU A 296 -8.21 -5.53 12.54
N VAL A 297 -7.93 -5.91 11.30
CA VAL A 297 -6.60 -6.40 10.89
C VAL A 297 -5.58 -5.26 11.06
N PRO A 298 -4.51 -5.47 11.86
CA PRO A 298 -3.62 -4.38 12.25
C PRO A 298 -2.61 -3.99 11.17
N ASP A 299 -1.99 -4.97 10.50
CA ASP A 299 -0.98 -4.71 9.47
C ASP A 299 -1.59 -4.82 8.06
N ILE A 300 -1.46 -3.77 7.27
CA ILE A 300 -2.01 -3.71 5.91
C ILE A 300 -0.87 -3.45 4.93
N TYR A 301 -0.78 -4.31 3.91
CA TYR A 301 0.20 -4.21 2.84
C TYR A 301 -0.51 -4.09 1.50
N LEU A 302 -0.16 -3.04 0.75
CA LEU A 302 -0.71 -2.76 -0.58
C LEU A 302 0.44 -2.71 -1.60
N ALA A 303 0.27 -3.36 -2.74
CA ALA A 303 1.15 -3.16 -3.88
C ALA A 303 0.92 -1.80 -4.55
N SER A 304 1.98 -1.24 -5.15
CA SER A 304 1.90 -0.04 -5.99
C SER A 304 2.11 -0.45 -7.44
N TYR A 305 1.28 0.07 -8.35
CA TYR A 305 1.32 -0.27 -9.77
C TYR A 305 1.83 0.90 -10.59
N SER A 306 2.68 0.64 -11.61
CA SER A 306 3.36 1.68 -12.39
C SER A 306 2.44 2.59 -13.22
N THR A 307 1.14 2.29 -13.29
CA THR A 307 0.13 3.05 -14.04
C THR A 307 -0.62 4.07 -13.19
N ASP A 308 -0.37 4.11 -11.88
CA ASP A 308 -1.13 4.96 -10.97
C ASP A 308 -0.62 6.41 -10.96
N GLY A 309 -1.45 7.33 -11.46
CA GLY A 309 -1.32 8.75 -11.15
C GLY A 309 -1.39 8.97 -9.62
N GLY A 310 -0.82 10.07 -9.13
CA GLY A 310 -0.51 10.32 -7.71
C GLY A 310 -1.62 10.18 -6.63
N GLY A 311 -2.85 9.82 -6.99
CA GLY A 311 -3.97 9.55 -6.07
C GLY A 311 -3.88 8.22 -5.29
N HIS A 312 -3.23 7.18 -5.85
CA HIS A 312 -3.07 5.88 -5.14
C HIS A 312 -2.22 6.03 -3.88
N ALA A 313 -1.10 6.76 -3.98
CA ALA A 313 -0.18 7.04 -2.87
C ALA A 313 -0.83 7.83 -1.71
N GLU A 314 -1.86 8.63 -1.98
CA GLU A 314 -2.62 9.33 -0.94
C GLU A 314 -3.57 8.37 -0.21
N THR A 315 -4.21 7.46 -0.95
CA THR A 315 -5.13 6.45 -0.41
C THR A 315 -4.42 5.43 0.48
N VAL A 316 -3.25 4.92 0.05
CA VAL A 316 -2.37 4.06 0.87
C VAL A 316 -2.01 4.75 2.20
N ARG A 317 -1.70 6.04 2.16
CA ARG A 317 -1.37 6.85 3.36
C ARG A 317 -2.57 7.12 4.27
N HIS A 318 -3.78 7.25 3.72
CA HIS A 318 -5.01 7.37 4.51
C HIS A 318 -5.35 6.06 5.24
N LEU A 319 -5.13 4.92 4.57
CA LEU A 319 -5.30 3.59 5.16
C LEU A 319 -4.17 3.20 6.12
N GLY A 320 -3.09 3.97 6.21
CA GLY A 320 -1.93 3.61 7.03
C GLY A 320 -1.27 2.30 6.56
N ALA A 321 -1.46 1.95 5.29
CA ALA A 321 -0.91 0.75 4.69
C ALA A 321 0.58 0.93 4.36
N ARG A 322 1.31 -0.17 4.35
CA ARG A 322 2.72 -0.24 3.96
C ARG A 322 2.81 -0.61 2.47
N THR A 323 3.66 0.08 1.73
CA THR A 323 3.90 -0.24 0.31
C THR A 323 4.72 -1.53 0.22
N LEU A 324 4.06 -2.58 -0.27
CA LEU A 324 4.66 -3.89 -0.52
C LEU A 324 5.76 -3.77 -1.58
N PHE A 325 6.81 -4.58 -1.46
CA PHE A 325 7.97 -4.59 -2.36
C PHE A 325 8.74 -3.27 -2.42
N GLY A 326 8.35 -2.26 -1.62
CA GLY A 326 8.98 -0.96 -1.50
C GLY A 326 9.03 -0.08 -2.75
N GLY A 327 8.21 -0.37 -3.77
CA GLY A 327 8.11 0.45 -4.98
C GLY A 327 7.04 -0.07 -5.94
N ASP A 328 6.99 0.52 -7.13
CA ASP A 328 6.07 0.09 -8.19
C ASP A 328 6.48 -1.27 -8.75
N VAL A 329 5.50 -2.17 -8.91
CA VAL A 329 5.71 -3.53 -9.41
C VAL A 329 4.67 -3.87 -10.46
N SER A 330 5.13 -4.45 -11.57
CA SER A 330 4.26 -5.03 -12.60
C SER A 330 3.90 -6.47 -12.21
N LEU A 331 2.71 -6.68 -11.63
CA LEU A 331 2.24 -8.02 -11.28
C LEU A 331 2.18 -8.93 -12.52
N THR A 332 1.65 -8.42 -13.63
CA THR A 332 1.51 -9.17 -14.88
C THR A 332 2.85 -9.69 -15.41
N GLU A 333 3.91 -8.88 -15.30
CA GLU A 333 5.25 -9.29 -15.74
C GLU A 333 5.81 -10.41 -14.86
N TRP A 334 5.68 -10.27 -13.54
CA TRP A 334 6.17 -11.28 -12.60
C TRP A 334 5.35 -12.56 -12.64
N ASP A 335 4.02 -12.46 -12.76
CA ASP A 335 3.13 -13.60 -12.94
C ASP A 335 3.54 -14.40 -14.19
N PHE A 336 3.77 -13.72 -15.31
CA PHE A 336 4.23 -14.34 -16.54
C PHE A 336 5.57 -15.06 -16.38
N ARG A 337 6.53 -14.45 -15.68
CA ARG A 337 7.86 -15.05 -15.44
C ARG A 337 7.77 -16.32 -14.59
N ILE A 338 6.93 -16.31 -13.54
CA ILE A 338 6.70 -17.46 -12.67
C ILE A 338 6.03 -18.60 -13.46
N GLU A 339 4.98 -18.30 -14.24
CA GLU A 339 4.27 -19.30 -15.04
C GLU A 339 5.16 -19.99 -16.09
N ARG A 340 6.13 -19.25 -16.64
CA ARG A 340 7.12 -19.77 -17.59
C ARG A 340 8.25 -20.56 -16.93
N GLY A 341 8.30 -20.63 -15.60
CA GLY A 341 9.42 -21.24 -14.87
C GLY A 341 10.73 -20.47 -15.05
N THR A 342 10.63 -19.16 -15.31
CA THR A 342 11.77 -18.26 -15.52
C THR A 342 12.07 -17.40 -14.31
N ALA A 343 11.38 -17.61 -13.19
CA ALA A 343 11.68 -16.97 -11.93
C ALA A 343 11.51 -17.96 -10.77
N ASP A 344 12.50 -18.00 -9.89
CA ASP A 344 12.49 -18.86 -8.71
C ASP A 344 12.67 -18.05 -7.43
N VAL A 345 12.06 -18.54 -6.36
CA VAL A 345 12.23 -17.99 -5.02
C VAL A 345 13.54 -18.51 -4.43
N VAL A 346 14.47 -17.59 -4.17
CA VAL A 346 15.78 -17.86 -3.56
C VAL A 346 15.84 -17.12 -2.23
N THR A 347 16.46 -17.72 -1.21
CA THR A 347 16.67 -17.06 0.08
C THR A 347 18.15 -16.73 0.25
N GLU A 348 18.46 -15.47 0.55
CA GLU A 348 19.82 -14.98 0.76
C GLU A 348 19.99 -14.37 2.16
N LEU A 349 21.20 -14.44 2.71
CA LEU A 349 21.54 -13.88 4.00
C LEU A 349 22.09 -12.46 3.83
N VAL A 350 21.61 -11.53 4.64
CA VAL A 350 22.07 -10.15 4.61
C VAL A 350 23.31 -10.02 5.49
N GLU A 351 24.45 -9.63 4.91
CA GLU A 351 25.74 -9.60 5.62
C GLU A 351 25.96 -8.31 6.43
N THR A 352 25.29 -7.23 6.08
CA THR A 352 25.44 -5.91 6.72
C THR A 352 24.08 -5.26 6.93
N ASP A 353 23.98 -4.30 7.85
CA ASP A 353 22.73 -3.54 8.01
C ASP A 353 22.46 -2.72 6.75
N VAL A 354 21.30 -2.94 6.13
CA VAL A 354 20.90 -2.25 4.90
C VAL A 354 19.51 -1.67 5.06
N LYS A 355 19.35 -0.39 4.69
CA LYS A 355 18.03 0.22 4.60
C LYS A 355 17.25 -0.40 3.45
N ALA A 356 15.95 -0.68 3.63
CA ALA A 356 15.15 -1.28 2.57
C ALA A 356 15.23 -0.51 1.24
N GLN A 357 15.25 0.83 1.27
CA GLN A 357 15.43 1.66 0.08
C GLN A 357 16.75 1.45 -0.66
N GLU A 358 17.85 1.21 0.05
CA GLU A 358 19.16 0.94 -0.55
C GLU A 358 19.16 -0.45 -1.20
N LEU A 359 18.61 -1.46 -0.51
CA LEU A 359 18.40 -2.80 -1.04
C LEU A 359 17.56 -2.77 -2.33
N LEU A 360 16.45 -2.04 -2.31
CA LEU A 360 15.52 -1.92 -3.44
C LEU A 360 16.16 -1.26 -4.66
N SER A 361 16.95 -0.20 -4.44
CA SER A 361 17.59 0.55 -5.51
C SER A 361 18.60 -0.29 -6.32
N GLY A 362 19.24 -1.27 -5.68
CA GLY A 362 20.16 -2.21 -6.33
C GLY A 362 19.47 -3.43 -6.93
N VAL A 363 18.44 -3.96 -6.25
CA VAL A 363 17.82 -5.26 -6.58
C VAL A 363 16.72 -5.15 -7.65
N GLN A 364 15.88 -4.11 -7.64
CA GLN A 364 14.82 -3.94 -8.65
C GLN A 364 15.37 -3.67 -10.05
N LYS A 365 16.54 -3.04 -10.16
CA LYS A 365 17.24 -2.82 -11.45
C LYS A 365 17.83 -4.10 -12.04
N ALA A 366 18.07 -5.12 -11.21
CA ALA A 366 18.68 -6.39 -11.62
C ALA A 366 17.66 -7.47 -12.01
N GLY A 367 16.36 -7.12 -12.15
CA GLY A 367 15.32 -8.11 -12.45
C GLY A 367 15.06 -9.05 -11.27
N VAL A 368 15.16 -8.55 -10.05
CA VAL A 368 14.91 -9.29 -8.81
C VAL A 368 13.84 -8.54 -8.01
N LEU A 369 12.91 -9.29 -7.40
CA LEU A 369 11.86 -8.75 -6.54
C LEU A 369 12.02 -9.30 -5.13
N VAL A 370 12.06 -8.43 -4.13
CA VAL A 370 12.17 -8.85 -2.73
C VAL A 370 10.78 -9.16 -2.19
N LEU A 371 10.52 -10.42 -1.80
CA LEU A 371 9.20 -10.86 -1.35
C LEU A 371 9.01 -10.66 0.15
N ALA A 372 9.95 -11.19 0.95
CA ALA A 372 9.85 -11.21 2.40
C ALA A 372 11.22 -11.13 3.07
N ALA A 373 11.23 -10.65 4.31
CA ALA A 373 12.40 -10.67 5.19
C ALA A 373 12.07 -11.45 6.46
N GLU A 374 12.97 -12.36 6.82
CA GLU A 374 12.91 -13.20 8.02
C GLU A 374 13.96 -12.72 9.02
N ALA A 375 13.48 -12.33 10.21
CA ALA A 375 14.29 -12.01 11.37
C ALA A 375 13.76 -12.79 12.57
N ASP A 376 14.66 -13.35 13.39
CA ASP A 376 14.32 -14.10 14.62
C ASP A 376 13.28 -15.23 14.42
N GLY A 377 13.27 -15.87 13.24
CA GLY A 377 12.34 -16.95 12.89
C GLY A 377 10.93 -16.49 12.50
N SER A 378 10.71 -15.18 12.32
CA SER A 378 9.45 -14.61 11.83
C SER A 378 9.66 -13.98 10.45
N SER A 379 8.99 -14.51 9.44
CA SER A 379 8.98 -13.94 8.08
C SER A 379 7.90 -12.86 7.95
N THR A 380 8.26 -11.73 7.37
CA THR A 380 7.38 -10.58 7.15
C THR A 380 7.43 -10.12 5.70
N PRO A 381 6.31 -9.65 5.11
CA PRO A 381 6.30 -9.11 3.76
C PRO A 381 7.23 -7.90 3.67
N PHE A 382 8.05 -7.86 2.62
CA PHE A 382 9.02 -6.79 2.46
C PHE A 382 8.33 -5.46 2.12
N HIS A 383 8.73 -4.38 2.80
CA HIS A 383 8.18 -3.04 2.56
C HIS A 383 9.23 -1.93 2.65
N GLY A 384 8.99 -0.82 1.95
CA GLY A 384 10.01 0.24 1.75
C GLY A 384 10.44 1.03 2.99
N SER A 385 9.74 0.88 4.11
CA SER A 385 10.05 1.56 5.39
C SER A 385 10.71 0.64 6.42
N GLN A 386 11.12 -0.56 6.02
CA GLN A 386 11.79 -1.54 6.88
C GLN A 386 13.29 -1.27 6.93
N GLU A 387 13.92 -1.62 8.05
CA GLU A 387 15.38 -1.77 8.14
C GLU A 387 15.69 -3.26 8.26
N VAL A 388 16.64 -3.74 7.44
CA VAL A 388 17.05 -5.15 7.44
C VAL A 388 18.41 -5.24 8.11
N GLN A 389 18.47 -5.96 9.22
CA GLN A 389 19.67 -6.12 10.01
C GLN A 389 20.57 -7.22 9.45
N ALA A 390 21.88 -7.12 9.70
CA ALA A 390 22.84 -8.17 9.42
C ALA A 390 22.43 -9.49 10.11
N GLY A 391 22.46 -10.58 9.36
CA GLY A 391 22.03 -11.91 9.78
C GLY A 391 20.57 -12.25 9.48
N ALA A 392 19.75 -11.29 9.03
CA ALA A 392 18.42 -11.57 8.51
C ALA A 392 18.49 -12.37 7.19
N LYS A 393 17.47 -13.18 6.92
CA LYS A 393 17.30 -13.83 5.61
C LYS A 393 16.26 -13.07 4.80
N VAL A 394 16.48 -12.98 3.50
CA VAL A 394 15.58 -12.30 2.57
C VAL A 394 15.21 -13.26 1.46
N SER A 395 13.91 -13.46 1.26
CA SER A 395 13.37 -14.24 0.14
C SER A 395 13.20 -13.31 -1.06
N LEU A 396 13.88 -13.68 -2.13
CA LEU A 396 13.99 -12.95 -3.39
C LEU A 396 13.35 -13.80 -4.48
N LEU A 397 12.54 -13.19 -5.33
CA LEU A 397 12.15 -13.75 -6.61
C LEU A 397 13.17 -13.30 -7.64
N ARG A 398 14.04 -14.22 -8.06
CA ARG A 398 15.11 -13.94 -9.03
C ARG A 398 14.70 -14.50 -10.38
N ASP A 399 14.89 -13.69 -11.42
CA ASP A 399 14.83 -14.17 -12.80
C ASP A 399 15.92 -15.25 -12.99
N THR A 400 15.50 -16.51 -13.07
CA THR A 400 16.36 -17.69 -13.25
C THR A 400 16.46 -18.11 -14.70
N ALA A 401 15.73 -17.45 -15.59
CA ALA A 401 16.24 -17.38 -16.93
C ALA A 401 17.65 -16.75 -16.81
N THR A 402 18.68 -17.49 -17.21
CA THR A 402 19.55 -16.87 -18.21
C THR A 402 18.57 -16.24 -19.16
N ARG A 403 18.38 -14.90 -19.12
CA ARG A 403 17.56 -14.23 -20.12
C ARG A 403 17.93 -14.96 -21.40
N PRO A 404 16.99 -15.43 -22.22
CA PRO A 404 17.37 -15.70 -23.58
C PRO A 404 17.74 -14.32 -24.15
N THR A 405 18.94 -13.83 -23.81
CA THR A 405 19.80 -13.08 -24.70
C THR A 405 19.69 -13.90 -25.97
N ASP A 406 18.93 -13.38 -26.92
CA ASP A 406 18.67 -13.97 -28.23
C ASP A 406 17.53 -14.99 -28.39
N ALA A 407 16.38 -14.93 -27.69
CA ALA A 407 15.20 -15.70 -28.19
C ALA A 407 14.64 -15.13 -29.52
N LEU A 408 14.59 -13.80 -29.65
CA LEU A 408 14.07 -13.12 -30.85
C LEU A 408 15.19 -12.63 -31.79
N SER A 409 16.44 -12.54 -31.33
CA SER A 409 17.56 -12.15 -32.20
C SER A 409 17.73 -13.09 -33.39
N PRO A 410 17.59 -14.42 -33.28
CA PRO A 410 17.61 -15.33 -34.42
C PRO A 410 16.48 -15.03 -35.41
N LEU A 411 15.30 -14.63 -34.92
CA LEU A 411 14.17 -14.26 -35.78
C LEU A 411 14.49 -12.98 -36.57
N PHE A 412 14.98 -11.93 -35.92
CA PHE A 412 15.35 -10.69 -36.60
C PHE A 412 16.55 -10.89 -37.55
N ALA A 413 17.52 -11.73 -37.15
CA ALA A 413 18.69 -12.06 -37.96
C ALA A 413 18.36 -12.94 -39.17
N ALA A 414 17.37 -13.82 -39.07
CA ALA A 414 16.93 -14.66 -40.18
C ALA A 414 15.85 -14.00 -41.05
N ALA A 415 15.20 -12.93 -40.58
CA ALA A 415 14.09 -12.29 -41.29
C ALA A 415 14.53 -11.82 -42.70
N PRO A 416 13.86 -12.30 -43.76
CA PRO A 416 14.07 -11.80 -45.11
C PRO A 416 13.69 -10.32 -45.21
N VAL A 417 14.37 -9.60 -46.10
CA VAL A 417 14.10 -8.20 -46.38
C VAL A 417 13.70 -8.03 -47.84
N VAL A 418 12.54 -7.44 -48.08
CA VAL A 418 12.02 -7.09 -49.40
C VAL A 418 12.23 -5.58 -49.62
N ASP A 419 13.18 -5.23 -50.46
CA ASP A 419 13.48 -3.83 -50.80
C ASP A 419 12.75 -3.44 -52.10
N ILE A 420 11.75 -2.58 -51.96
CA ILE A 420 10.79 -2.22 -53.00
C ILE A 420 11.28 -0.96 -53.73
N ALA A 421 11.46 -1.08 -55.04
CA ALA A 421 12.05 -0.02 -55.87
C ALA A 421 11.08 1.10 -56.29
N SER A 422 9.77 0.85 -56.28
CA SER A 422 8.74 1.78 -56.74
C SER A 422 7.58 1.89 -55.76
N SER A 423 6.78 2.95 -55.87
CA SER A 423 5.54 3.04 -55.11
C SER A 423 4.58 1.92 -55.51
N MET A 424 3.83 1.40 -54.54
CA MET A 424 2.85 0.33 -54.74
C MET A 424 1.68 0.44 -53.78
N ASP A 425 0.57 -0.19 -54.15
CA ASP A 425 -0.60 -0.32 -53.29
C ASP A 425 -0.50 -1.56 -52.39
N LEU A 426 -1.39 -1.64 -51.40
CA LEU A 426 -1.43 -2.77 -50.45
C LEU A 426 -1.52 -4.15 -51.15
N PRO A 427 -2.35 -4.38 -52.19
CA PRO A 427 -2.39 -5.67 -52.88
C PRO A 427 -1.06 -6.06 -53.54
N ALA A 428 -0.40 -5.15 -54.26
CA ALA A 428 0.89 -5.44 -54.87
C ALA A 428 1.98 -5.67 -53.81
N PHE A 429 1.93 -4.91 -52.72
CA PHE A 429 2.81 -5.08 -51.56
C PHE A 429 2.65 -6.45 -50.89
N LEU A 430 1.41 -6.87 -50.62
CA LEU A 430 1.14 -8.18 -50.05
C LEU A 430 1.61 -9.28 -51.00
N GLY A 431 1.35 -9.18 -52.31
CA GLY A 431 1.85 -10.17 -53.28
C GLY A 431 3.38 -10.35 -53.25
N ALA A 432 4.13 -9.25 -53.17
CA ALA A 432 5.59 -9.29 -53.11
C ALA A 432 6.13 -9.88 -51.80
N THR A 433 5.49 -9.55 -50.67
CA THR A 433 5.97 -9.94 -49.34
C THR A 433 5.47 -11.31 -48.89
N THR A 434 4.23 -11.70 -49.20
CA THR A 434 3.70 -13.03 -48.86
C THR A 434 4.33 -14.13 -49.70
N SER A 435 4.82 -13.83 -50.91
CA SER A 435 5.64 -14.75 -51.70
C SER A 435 6.93 -15.17 -50.98
N VAL A 436 7.46 -14.30 -50.12
CA VAL A 436 8.66 -14.56 -49.29
C VAL A 436 8.28 -15.17 -47.94
N LEU A 437 7.13 -14.79 -47.37
CA LEU A 437 6.65 -15.28 -46.08
C LEU A 437 6.12 -16.72 -46.15
N ALA A 438 5.42 -17.07 -47.24
CA ALA A 438 4.74 -18.36 -47.45
C ALA A 438 5.63 -19.60 -47.21
N PRO A 439 6.85 -19.69 -47.78
CA PRO A 439 7.73 -20.83 -47.54
C PRO A 439 8.19 -20.98 -46.09
N LEU A 440 8.21 -19.89 -45.30
CA LEU A 440 8.67 -19.90 -43.90
C LEU A 440 7.62 -20.47 -42.95
N VAL A 441 6.36 -20.49 -43.36
CA VAL A 441 5.24 -20.96 -42.54
C VAL A 441 4.46 -22.10 -43.17
N ASP A 442 4.95 -22.66 -44.28
CA ASP A 442 4.27 -23.74 -45.01
C ASP A 442 2.81 -23.39 -45.35
N GLU A 443 2.61 -22.22 -45.96
CA GLU A 443 1.30 -21.71 -46.44
C GLU A 443 1.42 -21.19 -47.89
N THR A 444 0.30 -20.87 -48.53
CA THR A 444 0.31 -20.26 -49.87
C THR A 444 0.37 -18.73 -49.79
N PRO A 445 1.07 -18.04 -50.73
CA PRO A 445 1.09 -16.58 -50.79
C PRO A 445 -0.30 -15.96 -50.90
N GLU A 446 -1.22 -16.62 -51.61
CA GLU A 446 -2.60 -16.19 -51.83
C GLU A 446 -3.42 -16.23 -50.54
N SER A 447 -3.33 -17.32 -49.76
CA SER A 447 -4.01 -17.42 -48.46
C SER A 447 -3.51 -16.37 -47.47
N LEU A 448 -2.18 -16.21 -47.37
CA LEU A 448 -1.57 -15.22 -46.47
C LEU A 448 -1.98 -13.78 -46.86
N ALA A 449 -1.96 -13.46 -48.15
CA ALA A 449 -2.38 -12.15 -48.63
C ALA A 449 -3.86 -11.88 -48.32
N SER A 450 -4.73 -12.88 -48.51
CA SER A 450 -6.15 -12.79 -48.18
C SER A 450 -6.36 -12.52 -46.69
N TRP A 451 -5.75 -13.31 -45.80
CA TRP A 451 -5.93 -13.17 -44.35
C TRP A 451 -5.38 -11.86 -43.80
N ILE A 452 -4.21 -11.42 -44.28
CA ILE A 452 -3.63 -10.13 -43.86
C ILE A 452 -4.50 -8.98 -44.38
N SER A 453 -4.99 -9.03 -45.62
CA SER A 453 -5.88 -8.01 -46.20
C SER A 453 -7.21 -7.92 -45.44
N GLU A 454 -7.85 -9.05 -45.13
CA GLU A 454 -9.07 -9.09 -44.31
C GLU A 454 -8.85 -8.46 -42.93
N ARG A 455 -7.71 -8.76 -42.28
CA ARG A 455 -7.33 -8.17 -40.99
C ARG A 455 -7.12 -6.66 -41.09
N GLU A 456 -6.45 -6.20 -42.14
CA GLU A 456 -6.16 -4.78 -42.37
C GLU A 456 -7.45 -3.99 -42.66
N HIS A 457 -8.44 -4.61 -43.32
CA HIS A 457 -9.77 -4.02 -43.52
C HIS A 457 -10.58 -3.83 -42.24
N VAL A 458 -10.37 -4.69 -41.24
CA VAL A 458 -11.05 -4.56 -39.92
C VAL A 458 -10.44 -3.44 -39.09
N SER A 459 -9.12 -3.31 -39.12
CA SER A 459 -8.38 -2.26 -38.42
C SER A 459 -7.01 -2.10 -39.06
N SER A 460 -6.54 -0.87 -39.23
CA SER A 460 -5.21 -0.66 -39.81
C SER A 460 -4.10 -1.13 -38.86
N THR A 461 -3.01 -1.64 -39.42
CA THR A 461 -1.75 -1.92 -38.73
C THR A 461 -0.71 -0.82 -38.91
N VAL A 462 -1.09 0.28 -39.56
CA VAL A 462 -0.22 1.45 -39.71
C VAL A 462 -0.08 2.14 -38.35
N LEU A 463 1.18 2.33 -37.97
CA LEU A 463 1.61 3.15 -36.84
C LEU A 463 1.91 4.56 -37.36
N GLU A 464 1.96 5.54 -36.45
CA GLU A 464 2.35 6.90 -36.81
C GLU A 464 3.72 6.93 -37.52
N ARG A 465 3.88 7.87 -38.48
CA ARG A 465 5.14 8.18 -39.18
C ARG A 465 5.57 7.19 -40.27
N GLY A 466 4.60 6.60 -41.00
CA GLY A 466 4.89 5.81 -42.20
C GLY A 466 5.47 4.42 -41.92
N ILE A 467 5.01 3.78 -40.83
CA ILE A 467 5.44 2.43 -40.43
C ILE A 467 4.21 1.53 -40.33
N ALA A 468 4.28 0.28 -40.77
CA ALA A 468 3.19 -0.69 -40.61
C ALA A 468 3.69 -2.00 -40.02
N ILE A 469 2.85 -2.68 -39.24
CA ILE A 469 3.14 -4.04 -38.76
C ILE A 469 1.99 -4.98 -39.12
N PRO A 470 1.79 -5.30 -40.43
CA PRO A 470 0.75 -6.23 -40.85
C PRO A 470 0.99 -7.60 -40.21
N HIS A 471 -0.02 -8.18 -39.59
CA HIS A 471 0.14 -9.46 -38.89
C HIS A 471 -1.09 -10.35 -38.97
N VAL A 472 -0.84 -11.66 -38.95
CA VAL A 472 -1.86 -12.69 -39.04
C VAL A 472 -1.57 -13.82 -38.06
N ARG A 473 -2.63 -14.45 -37.54
CA ARG A 473 -2.51 -15.72 -36.82
C ARG A 473 -2.90 -16.87 -37.72
N LEU A 474 -2.08 -17.91 -37.72
CA LEU A 474 -2.23 -19.08 -38.58
C LEU A 474 -2.78 -20.29 -37.80
N PRO A 475 -3.55 -21.17 -38.46
CA PRO A 475 -3.82 -22.49 -37.92
C PRO A 475 -2.54 -23.34 -37.88
N GLY A 476 -2.50 -24.35 -37.01
CA GLY A 476 -1.36 -25.25 -36.85
C GLY A 476 -0.56 -24.99 -35.56
N GLN A 477 0.68 -25.48 -35.51
CA GLN A 477 1.56 -25.36 -34.35
C GLN A 477 2.98 -24.98 -34.77
N ASP A 478 3.71 -24.30 -33.88
CA ASP A 478 5.14 -23.98 -34.02
C ASP A 478 5.55 -23.17 -35.26
N LYS A 479 4.66 -22.32 -35.78
CA LYS A 479 4.96 -21.40 -36.90
C LYS A 479 5.23 -19.99 -36.36
N VAL A 480 6.40 -19.42 -36.63
CA VAL A 480 6.73 -18.01 -36.38
C VAL A 480 7.62 -17.49 -37.51
N ALA A 481 7.17 -16.47 -38.24
CA ALA A 481 7.95 -15.87 -39.31
C ALA A 481 7.74 -14.37 -39.39
N LEU A 482 8.82 -13.66 -39.75
CA LEU A 482 8.86 -12.22 -39.93
C LEU A 482 9.49 -11.90 -41.28
N VAL A 483 8.83 -11.06 -42.09
CA VAL A 483 9.40 -10.45 -43.29
C VAL A 483 9.43 -8.95 -43.09
N MET A 484 10.59 -8.35 -43.33
CA MET A 484 10.78 -6.91 -43.29
C MET A 484 10.69 -6.36 -44.71
N ALA A 485 10.07 -5.20 -44.88
CA ALA A 485 9.97 -4.56 -46.18
C ALA A 485 10.26 -3.07 -46.08
N ARG A 486 10.96 -2.55 -47.08
CA ARG A 486 11.23 -1.12 -47.25
C ARG A 486 10.71 -0.66 -48.59
N SER A 487 10.06 0.51 -48.62
CA SER A 487 9.80 1.26 -49.85
C SER A 487 10.25 2.72 -49.69
N LYS A 488 11.18 3.18 -50.53
CA LYS A 488 11.61 4.58 -50.52
C LYS A 488 10.56 5.52 -51.12
N GLU A 489 9.82 5.03 -52.12
CA GLU A 489 8.76 5.77 -52.81
C GLU A 489 7.39 5.65 -52.10
N GLY A 490 7.30 4.79 -51.07
CA GLY A 490 6.10 4.63 -50.24
C GLY A 490 5.17 3.48 -50.66
N ILE A 491 4.40 2.97 -49.71
CA ILE A 491 3.34 1.96 -49.89
C ILE A 491 2.02 2.59 -49.47
N SER A 492 1.01 2.54 -50.35
CA SER A 492 -0.31 3.11 -50.07
C SER A 492 -1.18 2.10 -49.33
N PHE A 493 -1.47 2.38 -48.06
CA PHE A 493 -2.44 1.63 -47.26
C PHE A 493 -3.83 2.27 -47.35
N PRO A 494 -4.93 1.49 -47.48
CA PRO A 494 -6.28 2.03 -47.53
C PRO A 494 -6.62 2.81 -46.24
N GLY A 495 -7.08 4.05 -46.38
CA GLY A 495 -7.50 4.88 -45.24
C GLY A 495 -6.40 5.75 -44.63
N GLU A 496 -5.15 5.58 -45.04
CA GLU A 496 -4.00 6.34 -44.53
C GLU A 496 -3.62 7.48 -45.47
N SER A 497 -3.34 8.66 -44.91
CA SER A 497 -2.96 9.85 -45.69
C SER A 497 -1.46 9.91 -46.00
N GLU A 498 -0.64 9.24 -45.20
CA GLU A 498 0.81 9.19 -45.36
C GLU A 498 1.25 7.81 -45.89
N PRO A 499 2.23 7.76 -46.81
CA PRO A 499 2.73 6.50 -47.31
C PRO A 499 3.55 5.74 -46.25
N VAL A 500 3.47 4.41 -46.29
CA VAL A 500 4.28 3.53 -45.45
C VAL A 500 5.63 3.27 -46.11
N HIS A 501 6.72 3.50 -45.37
CA HIS A 501 8.10 3.32 -45.83
C HIS A 501 8.78 2.09 -45.21
N ALA A 502 8.32 1.65 -44.04
CA ALA A 502 8.80 0.46 -43.35
C ALA A 502 7.61 -0.44 -42.98
N ALA A 503 7.64 -1.70 -43.37
CA ALA A 503 6.58 -2.65 -43.05
C ALA A 503 7.15 -3.97 -42.51
N PHE A 504 6.52 -4.51 -41.47
CA PHE A 504 6.96 -5.71 -40.77
C PHE A 504 5.85 -6.76 -40.78
N LEU A 505 5.90 -7.70 -41.71
CA LEU A 505 4.90 -8.76 -41.85
C LEU A 505 5.18 -9.89 -40.87
N LEU A 506 4.29 -10.07 -39.89
CA LEU A 506 4.41 -11.11 -38.88
C LEU A 506 3.32 -12.18 -39.07
N ALA A 507 3.73 -13.44 -39.13
CA ALA A 507 2.81 -14.58 -39.08
C ALA A 507 3.19 -15.53 -37.94
N THR A 508 2.22 -15.91 -37.11
CA THR A 508 2.43 -16.86 -36.02
C THR A 508 1.28 -17.85 -35.92
N SER A 509 1.54 -19.11 -35.56
CA SER A 509 0.47 -20.05 -35.21
C SER A 509 -0.23 -19.69 -33.90
N ASP A 510 -1.47 -20.17 -33.71
CA ASP A 510 -2.30 -19.83 -32.54
C ASP A 510 -1.68 -20.25 -31.19
N ASP A 511 -0.87 -21.32 -31.14
CA ASP A 511 -0.12 -21.76 -29.96
C ASP A 511 1.02 -20.81 -29.57
N LYS A 512 1.48 -19.96 -30.49
CA LYS A 512 2.56 -18.98 -30.29
C LYS A 512 2.04 -17.58 -29.93
N ARG A 513 0.83 -17.48 -29.37
CA ARG A 513 0.21 -16.20 -28.96
C ARG A 513 1.13 -15.33 -28.10
N GLY A 514 1.89 -15.93 -27.18
CA GLY A 514 2.85 -15.20 -26.35
C GLY A 514 3.99 -14.57 -27.16
N ASP A 515 4.57 -15.32 -28.10
CA ASP A 515 5.64 -14.82 -28.96
C ASP A 515 5.13 -13.77 -29.95
N HIS A 516 3.90 -13.93 -30.45
CA HIS A 516 3.23 -12.92 -31.27
C HIS A 516 3.21 -11.55 -30.58
N LEU A 517 2.71 -11.49 -29.34
CA LEU A 517 2.64 -10.24 -28.58
C LEU A 517 4.03 -9.69 -28.24
N ARG A 518 5.00 -10.56 -27.92
CA ARG A 518 6.39 -10.16 -27.65
C ARG A 518 7.05 -9.53 -28.87
N ILE A 519 6.86 -10.11 -30.06
CA ILE A 519 7.44 -9.58 -31.31
C ILE A 519 6.79 -8.24 -31.66
N LEU A 520 5.46 -8.13 -31.55
CA LEU A 520 4.76 -6.86 -31.78
C LEU A 520 5.25 -5.76 -30.83
N ALA A 521 5.36 -6.06 -29.53
CA ALA A 521 5.86 -5.10 -28.54
C ALA A 521 7.32 -4.71 -28.81
N ALA A 522 8.18 -5.69 -29.17
CA ALA A 522 9.56 -5.42 -29.53
C ALA A 522 9.66 -4.51 -30.76
N LEU A 523 8.95 -4.84 -31.85
CA LEU A 523 8.91 -4.03 -33.06
C LEU A 523 8.41 -2.62 -32.78
N ALA A 524 7.29 -2.46 -32.06
CA ALA A 524 6.73 -1.16 -31.70
C ALA A 524 7.76 -0.27 -30.97
N ARG A 525 8.57 -0.83 -30.06
CA ARG A 525 9.65 -0.08 -29.37
C ARG A 525 10.86 0.19 -30.25
N ILE A 526 11.24 -0.76 -31.12
CA ILE A 526 12.39 -0.58 -32.04
C ILE A 526 12.11 0.60 -32.98
N VAL A 527 10.87 0.69 -33.47
CA VAL A 527 10.45 1.65 -34.48
C VAL A 527 9.96 2.99 -33.90
N SER A 528 9.70 3.08 -32.59
CA SER A 528 9.12 4.29 -31.96
C SER A 528 10.06 5.50 -31.93
N SER A 529 11.36 5.34 -32.15
CA SER A 529 12.30 6.46 -32.09
C SER A 529 12.17 7.39 -33.30
N ASP A 530 12.25 8.71 -33.08
CA ASP A 530 12.20 9.73 -34.14
C ASP A 530 13.27 9.54 -35.24
N SER A 531 14.41 8.92 -34.93
CA SER A 531 15.49 8.68 -35.90
C SER A 531 15.33 7.42 -36.74
N PHE A 532 14.31 6.59 -36.48
CA PHE A 532 14.18 5.27 -37.11
C PHE A 532 13.98 5.35 -38.62
N ILE A 533 12.95 6.08 -39.10
CA ILE A 533 12.66 6.20 -40.54
C ILE A 533 13.84 6.82 -41.32
N PRO A 534 14.46 7.93 -40.88
CA PRO A 534 15.65 8.47 -41.54
C PRO A 534 16.78 7.45 -41.70
N GLU A 535 17.08 6.67 -40.65
CA GLU A 535 18.11 5.62 -40.69
C GLU A 535 17.71 4.44 -41.58
N TRP A 536 16.44 4.02 -41.53
CA TRP A 536 15.87 2.95 -42.35
C TRP A 536 15.95 3.27 -43.84
N LEU A 537 15.59 4.49 -44.23
CA LEU A 537 15.67 4.96 -45.62
C LEU A 537 17.11 5.16 -46.11
N ALA A 538 18.02 5.56 -45.21
CA ALA A 538 19.44 5.76 -45.52
C ALA A 538 20.25 4.46 -45.64
N ALA A 539 19.75 3.33 -45.15
CA ALA A 539 20.43 2.05 -45.26
C ALA A 539 20.71 1.68 -46.74
N ALA A 540 21.91 1.19 -47.04
CA ALA A 540 22.32 0.94 -48.43
C ALA A 540 21.69 -0.33 -49.03
N ASP A 541 21.51 -1.36 -48.20
CA ASP A 541 21.16 -2.72 -48.62
C ASP A 541 20.34 -3.44 -47.53
N SER A 542 19.80 -4.61 -47.88
CA SER A 542 19.02 -5.49 -46.99
C SER A 542 19.78 -5.91 -45.73
N ASP A 543 21.10 -6.10 -45.80
CA ASP A 543 21.90 -6.50 -44.64
C ASP A 543 22.04 -5.35 -43.62
N ARG A 544 22.16 -4.10 -44.10
CA ARG A 544 22.14 -2.92 -43.21
C ARG A 544 20.77 -2.72 -42.57
N LEU A 545 19.69 -2.97 -43.30
CA LEU A 545 18.32 -2.92 -42.75
C LEU A 545 18.15 -3.92 -41.60
N ARG A 546 18.61 -5.15 -41.81
CA ARG A 546 18.60 -6.19 -40.77
C ARG A 546 19.45 -5.81 -39.56
N ARG A 547 20.71 -5.40 -39.79
CA ARG A 547 21.62 -4.96 -38.71
C ARG A 547 21.07 -3.79 -37.91
N LEU A 548 20.32 -2.88 -38.53
CA LEU A 548 19.68 -1.76 -37.84
C LEU A 548 18.66 -2.26 -36.81
N ILE A 549 17.82 -3.21 -37.19
CA ILE A 549 16.83 -3.83 -36.29
C ILE A 549 17.53 -4.62 -35.19
N GLU A 550 18.52 -5.45 -35.54
CA GLU A 550 19.33 -6.20 -34.56
C GLU A 550 20.00 -5.28 -33.55
N THR A 551 20.71 -4.24 -34.01
CA THR A 551 21.43 -3.29 -33.14
C THR A 551 20.47 -2.61 -32.18
N ARG A 552 19.31 -2.16 -32.68
CA ARG A 552 18.28 -1.50 -31.86
C ARG A 552 17.62 -2.46 -30.89
N TYR A 553 17.40 -3.72 -31.28
CA TYR A 553 16.93 -4.77 -30.39
C TYR A 553 17.95 -5.07 -29.28
N THR A 554 19.24 -5.19 -29.62
CA THR A 554 20.31 -5.38 -28.64
C THR A 554 20.46 -4.18 -27.71
N MET A 555 20.27 -2.95 -28.18
CA MET A 555 20.27 -1.75 -27.34
C MET A 555 19.11 -1.74 -26.35
N LEU A 556 17.91 -2.13 -26.79
CA LEU A 556 16.75 -2.29 -25.90
C LEU A 556 17.05 -3.33 -24.79
N ASP A 557 17.85 -4.35 -25.09
CA ASP A 557 18.29 -5.34 -24.11
C ASP A 557 19.46 -4.82 -23.23
N SER A 558 20.38 -4.01 -23.76
CA SER A 558 21.59 -3.56 -23.06
C SER A 558 21.41 -2.38 -22.10
N THR A 559 20.41 -1.51 -22.31
CA THR A 559 20.03 -0.48 -21.31
C THR A 559 19.55 -1.03 -19.96
N SER A 560 19.46 -2.36 -19.83
CA SER A 560 19.10 -3.05 -18.60
C SER A 560 20.26 -3.86 -17.97
N THR A 561 21.47 -3.85 -18.54
CA THR A 561 22.61 -4.67 -18.09
C THR A 561 23.83 -3.88 -17.59
N ASN A 562 23.91 -2.56 -17.78
CA ASN A 562 25.07 -1.76 -17.36
C ASN A 562 24.83 -0.92 -16.08
N SER A 563 24.79 -1.55 -14.89
CA SER A 563 25.09 -0.84 -13.62
C SER A 563 25.43 -1.76 -12.44
N LEU A 564 26.28 -2.78 -12.64
CA LEU A 564 26.83 -3.56 -11.52
C LEU A 564 28.36 -3.60 -11.65
N ALA A 565 28.99 -2.60 -11.03
CA ALA A 565 30.37 -2.63 -10.58
C ALA A 565 30.41 -2.03 -9.17
#